data_AF-A0A7S1SE14-F1
#
_entry.id   AF-A0A7S1SE14-F1
#
_cell.length_a   1.000
_cell.length_b   1.000
_cell.length_c   1.000
_cell.angle_alpha   90.00
_cell.angle_beta   90.00
_cell.angle_gamma   90.00
#
_symmetry.space_group_name_H-M   'P 1'
#
loop_
_entity.id
_entity.type
_entity.pdbx_description
1 polymer ?
#
loop_
_entity_poly.entity_id
_entity_poly.type
_entity_poly.pdbx_seq_one_letter_code
_entity_poly.pdbx_strand_id
1 'polypeptide(L)'
;RLLRFRTPLDMEMESARAPFQPRLIFAKARFEEAEKELGLLHRRLSDCSASASFTETFRTELEVMSKALSSFCEKELERQRSGIDTVNSQIREAEEQVATRMREAVQDTFCAASKSPDAQGHNASEAEAALGAWLARELEPPVLKLEVRRALPREWVHFRDYHYKDHSLHTACMAYVGLVDGQAACFLAMISEKVNFVQKNALRADWAQTCYPRTWAKGKPRRLYREHRTVVLPDFQGMGLAPLLCDTVALHVLDLGHDFTSQTVHPFYGGYRDRSPFWQALPSNRKEYSQINGNFKFSHVFVGAVRQNGLTDPKLQEELNQRIKRRVPRSMCRSTGSISEA
;
A
#
# COMPACT_ATOMS: atom_id res chain seq x y z
N ARG A 1 -11.51 -8.03 -1.12
CA ARG A 1 -12.00 -6.94 -0.23
C ARG A 1 -11.81 -5.66 -1.03
N LEU A 2 -12.89 -4.98 -1.42
CA LEU A 2 -12.79 -3.74 -2.21
C LEU A 2 -11.89 -2.75 -1.47
N LEU A 3 -10.85 -2.25 -2.14
CA LEU A 3 -10.05 -1.13 -1.66
C LEU A 3 -11.02 0.03 -1.45
N ARG A 4 -11.31 0.33 -0.18
CA ARG A 4 -12.17 1.46 0.18
C ARG A 4 -11.31 2.70 0.07
N PHE A 5 -11.38 3.34 -1.10
CA PHE A 5 -10.71 4.60 -1.34
C PHE A 5 -11.29 5.64 -0.37
N ARG A 6 -10.42 6.29 0.40
CA ARG A 6 -10.85 7.37 1.30
C ARG A 6 -11.19 8.58 0.44
N THR A 7 -12.44 9.00 0.50
CA THR A 7 -12.91 10.24 -0.08
C THR A 7 -12.56 11.43 0.84
N PRO A 8 -12.54 12.67 0.33
CA PRO A 8 -12.47 13.86 1.18
C PRO A 8 -13.55 13.87 2.27
N LEU A 9 -14.75 13.36 1.94
CA LEU A 9 -15.82 13.15 2.92
C LEU A 9 -15.40 12.17 4.03
N ASP A 10 -14.77 11.04 3.69
CA ASP A 10 -14.27 10.09 4.69
C ASP A 10 -13.21 10.74 5.60
N MET A 11 -12.35 11.60 5.05
CA MET A 11 -11.34 12.33 5.83
C MET A 11 -11.97 13.39 6.75
N GLU A 12 -12.95 14.14 6.28
CA GLU A 12 -13.67 15.11 7.11
C GLU A 12 -14.52 14.42 8.18
N MET A 13 -15.15 13.29 7.86
CA MET A 13 -15.86 12.46 8.85
C MET A 13 -14.91 11.90 9.90
N GLU A 14 -13.72 11.42 9.51
CA GLU A 14 -12.67 11.02 10.47
C GLU A 14 -12.22 12.20 11.35
N SER A 15 -12.03 13.38 10.76
CA SER A 15 -11.67 14.61 11.49
C SER A 15 -12.77 15.03 12.48
N ALA A 16 -14.04 14.95 12.08
CA ALA A 16 -15.18 15.24 12.95
C ALA A 16 -15.35 14.20 14.08
N ARG A 17 -14.98 12.94 13.84
CA ARG A 17 -14.94 11.88 14.87
C ARG A 17 -13.79 12.05 15.86
N ALA A 18 -12.64 12.56 15.41
CA ALA A 18 -11.39 12.56 16.16
C ALA A 18 -11.48 13.15 17.59
N PRO A 19 -12.20 14.27 17.84
CA PRO A 19 -12.36 14.83 19.19
C PRO A 19 -13.06 13.89 20.18
N PHE A 20 -13.93 13.01 19.68
CA PHE A 20 -14.74 12.11 20.50
C PHE A 20 -14.08 10.75 20.74
N GLN A 21 -13.13 10.35 19.88
CA GLN A 21 -12.48 9.04 19.95
C GLN A 21 -11.82 8.75 21.30
N PRO A 22 -11.03 9.66 21.91
CA PRO A 22 -10.43 9.39 23.22
C PRO A 22 -11.48 9.14 24.32
N ARG A 23 -12.58 9.90 24.30
CA ARG A 23 -13.68 9.75 25.28
C ARG A 23 -14.42 8.44 25.07
N LEU A 24 -14.67 8.05 23.82
CA LEU A 24 -15.34 6.80 23.48
C LEU A 24 -14.49 5.59 23.87
N ILE A 25 -13.19 5.61 23.55
CA ILE A 25 -12.23 4.55 23.90
C ILE A 25 -12.18 4.39 25.42
N PHE A 26 -12.02 5.50 26.15
CA PHE A 26 -11.97 5.48 27.61
C PHE A 26 -13.27 4.97 28.24
N ALA A 27 -14.43 5.43 27.74
CA ALA A 27 -15.73 4.98 28.25
C ALA A 27 -15.96 3.48 28.01
N LYS A 28 -15.60 2.96 26.83
CA LYS A 28 -15.68 1.53 26.51
C LYS A 28 -14.75 0.69 27.36
N ALA A 29 -13.49 1.10 27.51
CA ALA A 29 -12.53 0.38 28.34
C ALA A 29 -12.99 0.30 29.81
N ARG A 30 -13.50 1.40 30.35
CA ARG A 30 -14.06 1.44 31.72
C ARG A 30 -15.29 0.54 31.87
N PHE A 31 -16.16 0.51 30.86
CA PHE A 31 -17.33 -0.37 30.86
C PHE A 31 -16.92 -1.85 30.83
N GLU A 32 -15.99 -2.24 29.96
CA GLU A 32 -15.47 -3.61 29.87
C GLU A 32 -14.79 -4.05 31.17
N GLU A 33 -14.04 -3.15 31.82
CA GLU A 33 -13.41 -3.41 33.12
C GLU A 33 -14.46 -3.61 34.22
N ALA A 34 -15.46 -2.73 34.31
CA ALA A 34 -16.55 -2.85 35.28
C ALA A 34 -17.38 -4.13 35.09
N GLU A 35 -17.68 -4.50 33.84
CA GLU A 35 -18.40 -5.74 33.52
C GLU A 35 -17.59 -6.98 33.96
N LYS A 36 -16.27 -6.97 33.74
CA LYS A 36 -15.38 -8.05 34.16
C LYS A 36 -15.27 -8.16 35.68
N GLU A 37 -15.11 -7.04 36.39
CA GLU A 37 -15.08 -7.02 37.85
C GLU A 37 -16.38 -7.53 38.46
N LEU A 38 -17.52 -7.11 37.90
CA LEU A 38 -18.83 -7.59 38.32
C LEU A 38 -18.98 -9.09 38.12
N GLY A 39 -18.57 -9.61 36.96
CA GLY A 39 -18.60 -11.05 36.69
C GLY A 39 -17.74 -11.86 37.66
N LEU A 40 -16.56 -11.35 38.02
CA LEU A 40 -15.69 -11.99 39.01
C LEU A 40 -16.31 -11.97 40.41
N LEU A 41 -16.89 -10.84 40.80
CA LEU A 41 -17.51 -10.68 42.11
C LEU A 41 -18.75 -11.57 42.26
N HIS A 42 -19.60 -11.63 41.22
CA HIS A 42 -20.75 -12.52 41.20
C HIS A 42 -20.33 -14.00 41.33
N ARG A 43 -19.26 -14.41 40.63
CA ARG A 43 -18.70 -15.75 40.78
C ARG A 43 -18.22 -16.03 42.21
N ARG A 44 -17.46 -15.10 42.82
CA ARG A 44 -16.98 -15.25 44.20
C ARG A 44 -18.13 -15.36 45.21
N LEU A 45 -19.17 -14.55 45.06
CA LEU A 45 -20.35 -14.62 45.95
C LEU A 45 -21.11 -15.94 45.78
N SER A 46 -21.27 -16.41 44.54
CA SER A 46 -21.87 -17.71 44.25
C SER A 46 -21.05 -18.87 44.82
N ASP A 47 -19.72 -18.81 44.75
CA ASP A 47 -18.84 -19.83 45.33
C ASP A 47 -18.92 -19.83 46.87
N CYS A 48 -19.03 -18.64 47.49
CA CYS A 48 -19.20 -18.50 48.93
C CYS A 48 -20.54 -19.04 49.41
N SER A 49 -21.64 -18.76 48.70
CA SER A 49 -22.97 -19.26 49.07
C SER A 49 -23.08 -20.79 48.93
N ALA A 50 -22.37 -21.38 47.97
CA ALA A 50 -22.30 -22.83 47.78
C ALA A 50 -21.45 -23.57 48.83
N SER A 51 -20.68 -22.85 49.67
CA SER A 51 -19.83 -23.50 50.67
C SER A 51 -20.65 -24.15 51.80
N ALA A 52 -20.37 -25.42 52.08
CA ALA A 52 -20.96 -26.17 53.19
C ALA A 52 -20.55 -25.64 54.58
N SER A 53 -19.50 -24.81 54.65
CA SER A 53 -18.91 -24.31 55.91
C SER A 53 -19.71 -23.20 56.61
N PHE A 54 -20.70 -22.60 55.96
CA PHE A 54 -21.50 -21.51 56.53
C PHE A 54 -22.81 -21.99 57.14
N THR A 55 -23.36 -21.22 58.09
CA THR A 55 -24.70 -21.46 58.62
C THR A 55 -25.76 -21.06 57.58
N GLU A 56 -26.95 -21.65 57.67
CA GLU A 56 -28.05 -21.35 56.75
C GLU A 56 -28.48 -19.88 56.81
N THR A 57 -28.55 -19.30 58.01
CA THR A 57 -28.81 -17.86 58.23
C THR A 57 -27.80 -16.97 57.52
N PHE A 58 -26.50 -17.29 57.60
CA PHE A 58 -25.46 -16.52 56.93
C PHE A 58 -25.56 -16.63 55.40
N ARG A 59 -25.93 -17.81 54.86
CA ARG A 59 -26.17 -17.97 53.41
C ARG A 59 -27.34 -17.09 52.94
N THR A 60 -28.43 -17.04 53.71
CA THR A 60 -29.59 -16.20 53.38
C THR A 60 -29.23 -14.71 53.39
N GLU A 61 -28.47 -14.25 54.38
CA GLU A 61 -27.97 -12.85 54.43
C GLU A 61 -27.05 -12.54 53.24
N LEU A 62 -26.16 -13.47 52.89
CA LEU A 62 -25.22 -13.32 51.77
C LEU A 62 -25.96 -13.30 50.42
N GLU A 63 -27.04 -14.05 50.26
CA GLU A 63 -27.93 -13.97 49.09
C GLU A 63 -28.64 -12.62 48.98
N VAL A 64 -29.13 -12.07 50.10
CA VAL A 64 -29.77 -10.74 50.12
C VAL A 64 -28.76 -9.66 49.75
N MET A 65 -27.54 -9.71 50.30
CA MET A 65 -26.46 -8.80 49.96
C MET A 65 -26.04 -8.94 48.48
N SER A 66 -25.93 -10.16 47.98
CA SER A 66 -25.61 -10.44 46.57
C SER A 66 -26.65 -9.82 45.62
N LYS A 67 -27.95 -10.01 45.90
CA LYS A 67 -29.03 -9.41 45.11
C LYS A 67 -29.00 -7.88 45.15
N ALA A 68 -28.76 -7.29 46.32
CA ALA A 68 -28.65 -5.83 46.46
C ALA A 68 -27.45 -5.26 45.68
N LEU A 69 -26.30 -5.94 45.75
CA LEU A 69 -25.09 -5.55 45.04
C LEU A 69 -25.22 -5.71 43.53
N SER A 70 -25.80 -6.82 43.05
CA SER A 70 -26.10 -7.02 41.62
C SER A 70 -26.99 -5.89 41.09
N SER A 71 -28.06 -5.53 41.80
CA SER A 71 -28.94 -4.43 41.40
C SER A 71 -28.22 -3.08 41.36
N PHE A 72 -27.31 -2.81 42.30
CA PHE A 72 -26.49 -1.59 42.28
C PHE A 72 -25.54 -1.58 41.08
N CYS A 73 -24.85 -2.69 40.82
CA CYS A 73 -23.91 -2.80 39.73
C CYS A 73 -24.59 -2.75 38.35
N GLU A 74 -25.77 -3.34 38.19
CA GLU A 74 -26.59 -3.21 36.98
C GLU A 74 -26.93 -1.74 36.69
N LYS A 75 -27.33 -0.97 37.71
CA LYS A 75 -27.59 0.47 37.57
C LYS A 75 -26.35 1.26 37.16
N GLU A 76 -25.19 0.92 37.70
CA GLU A 76 -23.93 1.57 37.34
C GLU A 76 -23.50 1.21 35.91
N LEU A 77 -23.66 -0.03 35.48
CA LEU A 77 -23.42 -0.45 34.09
C LEU A 77 -24.37 0.26 33.12
N GLU A 78 -25.65 0.40 33.47
CA GLU A 78 -26.62 1.14 32.68
C GLU A 78 -26.24 2.63 32.55
N ARG A 79 -25.76 3.24 33.64
CA ARG A 79 -25.24 4.61 33.62
C ARG A 79 -24.03 4.75 32.67
N GLN A 80 -23.10 3.79 32.71
CA GLN A 80 -21.93 3.80 31.84
C GLN A 80 -22.29 3.57 30.37
N ARG A 81 -23.24 2.67 30.10
CA ARG A 81 -23.80 2.42 28.77
C ARG A 81 -24.46 3.67 28.19
N SER A 82 -25.29 4.34 28.97
CA SER A 82 -25.90 5.63 28.61
C SER A 82 -24.83 6.70 28.28
N GLY A 83 -23.71 6.72 29.00
CA GLY A 83 -22.57 7.58 28.70
C GLY A 83 -21.93 7.29 27.33
N ILE A 84 -21.75 6.00 26.99
CA ILE A 84 -21.26 5.58 25.66
C ILE A 84 -22.24 6.00 24.56
N ASP A 85 -23.54 5.78 24.77
CA ASP A 85 -24.59 6.13 23.81
C ASP A 85 -24.66 7.63 23.55
N THR A 86 -24.47 8.44 24.60
CA THR A 86 -24.38 9.90 24.48
C THR A 86 -23.22 10.31 23.58
N VAL A 87 -22.02 9.74 23.77
CA VAL A 87 -20.84 10.04 22.92
C VAL A 87 -21.07 9.58 21.48
N ASN A 88 -21.68 8.41 21.27
CA ASN A 88 -22.04 7.93 19.93
C ASN A 88 -23.08 8.82 19.24
N SER A 89 -24.02 9.40 19.99
CA SER A 89 -24.98 10.38 19.45
C SER A 89 -24.26 11.65 18.99
N GLN A 90 -23.33 12.17 19.81
CA GLN A 90 -22.54 13.36 19.44
C GLN A 90 -21.67 13.12 18.20
N ILE A 91 -21.09 11.92 18.06
CA ILE A 91 -20.38 11.53 16.85
C ILE A 91 -21.31 11.58 15.64
N ARG A 92 -22.49 10.93 15.71
CA ARG A 92 -23.45 10.91 14.59
C ARG A 92 -23.91 12.31 14.19
N GLU A 93 -24.15 13.19 15.15
CA GLU A 93 -24.52 14.57 14.89
C GLU A 93 -23.39 15.35 14.19
N ALA A 94 -22.15 15.20 14.65
CA ALA A 94 -21.00 15.84 14.01
C ALA A 94 -20.79 15.34 12.56
N GLU A 95 -21.02 14.06 12.31
CA GLU A 95 -20.96 13.48 10.97
C GLU A 95 -22.07 13.99 10.06
N GLU A 96 -23.30 14.11 10.56
CA GLU A 96 -24.43 14.63 9.78
C GLU A 96 -24.22 16.12 9.42
N GLN A 97 -23.60 16.90 10.31
CA GLN A 97 -23.21 18.27 10.03
C GLN A 97 -22.14 18.38 8.94
N VAL A 98 -21.16 17.46 8.90
CA VAL A 98 -20.19 17.37 7.80
C VAL A 98 -20.89 16.99 6.50
N ALA A 99 -21.72 15.95 6.52
CA ALA A 99 -22.46 15.50 5.34
C ALA A 99 -23.36 16.60 4.76
N THR A 100 -24.04 17.36 5.63
CA THR A 100 -24.90 18.48 5.22
C THR A 100 -24.10 19.60 4.59
N ARG A 101 -23.00 20.04 5.21
CA ARG A 101 -22.11 21.06 4.62
C ARG A 101 -21.56 20.64 3.27
N MET A 102 -21.18 19.36 3.12
CA MET A 102 -20.69 18.83 1.84
C MET A 102 -21.79 18.84 0.77
N ARG A 103 -23.03 18.46 1.13
CA ARG A 103 -24.19 18.52 0.22
C ARG A 103 -24.47 19.96 -0.23
N GLU A 104 -24.44 20.92 0.68
CA GLU A 104 -24.62 22.34 0.38
C GLU A 104 -23.51 22.87 -0.54
N ALA A 105 -22.24 22.56 -0.25
CA ALA A 105 -21.11 22.97 -1.09
C ALA A 105 -21.19 22.42 -2.52
N VAL A 106 -21.63 21.16 -2.68
CA VAL A 106 -21.87 20.55 -4.00
C VAL A 106 -23.02 21.26 -4.72
N GLN A 107 -24.11 21.54 -4.01
CA GLN A 107 -25.29 22.23 -4.57
C GLN A 107 -24.94 23.65 -5.03
N ASP A 108 -24.22 24.42 -4.21
CA ASP A 108 -23.80 25.78 -4.54
C ASP A 108 -22.87 25.81 -5.75
N THR A 109 -21.96 24.84 -5.85
CA THR A 109 -21.07 24.69 -7.00
C THR A 109 -21.86 24.39 -8.28
N PHE A 110 -22.86 23.51 -8.21
CA PHE A 110 -23.74 23.18 -9.34
C PHE A 110 -24.62 24.36 -9.76
N CYS A 111 -25.14 25.13 -8.79
CA CYS A 111 -25.92 26.35 -9.05
C CYS A 111 -25.08 27.51 -9.59
N ALA A 112 -23.80 27.61 -9.21
CA ALA A 112 -22.88 28.59 -9.78
C ALA A 112 -22.53 28.27 -11.24
N ALA A 113 -22.33 26.99 -11.56
CA ALA A 113 -22.07 26.53 -12.92
C ALA A 113 -23.26 26.79 -13.88
N SER A 114 -24.51 26.74 -13.38
CA SER A 114 -25.71 26.97 -14.19
C SER A 114 -26.06 28.44 -14.44
N LYS A 115 -25.43 29.39 -13.73
CA LYS A 115 -25.67 30.84 -13.85
C LYS A 115 -24.64 31.60 -14.69
N SER A 116 -23.73 30.90 -15.38
CA SER A 116 -22.79 31.53 -16.31
C SER A 116 -23.54 32.19 -17.50
N PRO A 117 -23.33 33.49 -17.82
CA PRO A 117 -24.13 34.23 -18.81
C PRO A 117 -23.99 33.78 -20.27
N ASP A 118 -23.01 32.94 -20.61
CA ASP A 118 -22.77 32.50 -22.01
C ASP A 118 -23.58 31.24 -22.39
N ALA A 119 -24.59 30.90 -21.58
CA ALA A 119 -25.33 29.65 -21.65
C ALA A 119 -26.45 29.60 -22.73
N GLN A 120 -26.20 30.07 -23.95
CA GLN A 120 -27.06 29.76 -25.11
C GLN A 120 -26.25 29.04 -26.19
N GLY A 121 -26.10 27.71 -26.05
CA GLY A 121 -25.80 26.83 -27.18
C GLY A 121 -24.84 25.65 -26.97
N HIS A 122 -24.01 25.61 -25.91
CA HIS A 122 -22.89 24.63 -25.85
C HIS A 122 -22.67 23.94 -24.49
N ASN A 123 -23.67 23.90 -23.61
CA ASN A 123 -23.40 23.86 -22.15
C ASN A 123 -23.25 22.48 -21.49
N ALA A 124 -23.53 21.36 -22.16
CA ALA A 124 -23.34 20.06 -21.52
C ALA A 124 -21.85 19.75 -21.32
N SER A 125 -21.03 20.07 -22.33
CA SER A 125 -19.58 19.85 -22.34
C SER A 125 -18.85 20.75 -21.34
N GLU A 126 -19.29 22.00 -21.17
CA GLU A 126 -18.64 22.95 -20.25
C GLU A 126 -19.03 22.68 -18.79
N ALA A 127 -20.28 22.28 -18.52
CA ALA A 127 -20.69 21.83 -17.20
C ALA A 127 -20.00 20.52 -16.81
N GLU A 128 -19.85 19.55 -17.74
CA GLU A 128 -19.04 18.35 -17.51
C GLU A 128 -17.55 18.67 -17.32
N ALA A 129 -16.99 19.62 -18.07
CA ALA A 129 -15.61 20.05 -17.90
C ALA A 129 -15.39 20.77 -16.56
N ALA A 130 -16.34 21.61 -16.12
CA ALA A 130 -16.31 22.28 -14.83
C ALA A 130 -16.47 21.29 -13.68
N LEU A 131 -17.39 20.33 -13.79
CA LEU A 131 -17.53 19.24 -12.82
C LEU A 131 -16.29 18.34 -12.80
N GLY A 132 -15.72 18.03 -13.96
CA GLY A 132 -14.48 17.26 -14.09
C GLY A 132 -13.28 17.99 -13.49
N ALA A 133 -13.18 19.30 -13.69
CA ALA A 133 -12.14 20.14 -13.09
C ALA A 133 -12.32 20.30 -11.57
N TRP A 134 -13.56 20.43 -11.10
CA TRP A 134 -13.88 20.47 -9.67
C TRP A 134 -13.58 19.12 -9.01
N LEU A 135 -14.03 18.00 -9.60
CA LEU A 135 -13.71 16.65 -9.14
C LEU A 135 -12.19 16.41 -9.15
N ALA A 136 -11.46 16.85 -10.18
CA ALA A 136 -10.01 16.71 -10.23
C ALA A 136 -9.28 17.56 -9.18
N ARG A 137 -9.86 18.70 -8.77
CA ARG A 137 -9.32 19.59 -7.75
C ARG A 137 -9.61 19.10 -6.33
N GLU A 138 -10.81 18.57 -6.09
CA GLU A 138 -11.25 18.12 -4.76
C GLU A 138 -10.92 16.64 -4.50
N LEU A 139 -10.90 15.80 -5.53
CA LEU A 139 -10.47 14.40 -5.46
C LEU A 139 -9.03 14.31 -5.97
N GLU A 140 -8.06 14.73 -5.16
CA GLU A 140 -6.68 14.32 -5.40
C GLU A 140 -6.63 12.79 -5.44
N PRO A 141 -6.16 12.16 -6.55
CA PRO A 141 -6.03 10.72 -6.59
C PRO A 141 -5.18 10.25 -5.40
N PRO A 142 -5.64 9.25 -4.63
CA PRO A 142 -4.95 8.86 -3.42
C PRO A 142 -3.54 8.39 -3.76
N VAL A 143 -2.55 8.94 -3.05
CA VAL A 143 -1.15 8.51 -3.21
C VAL A 143 -0.98 7.13 -2.57
N LEU A 144 -0.99 6.10 -3.40
CA LEU A 144 -0.69 4.73 -2.98
C LEU A 144 0.80 4.58 -2.67
N LYS A 145 1.11 4.09 -1.47
CA LYS A 145 2.48 3.77 -1.06
C LYS A 145 2.71 2.27 -1.17
N LEU A 146 3.64 1.88 -2.04
CA LEU A 146 4.06 0.49 -2.17
C LEU A 146 5.34 0.26 -1.37
N GLU A 147 5.23 -0.46 -0.26
CA GLU A 147 6.40 -0.89 0.51
C GLU A 147 6.95 -2.18 -0.08
N VAL A 148 8.21 -2.15 -0.52
CA VAL A 148 8.86 -3.32 -1.12
C VAL A 148 9.82 -3.94 -0.12
N ARG A 149 9.67 -5.25 0.13
CA ARG A 149 10.61 -6.01 0.95
C ARG A 149 11.03 -7.31 0.28
N ARG A 150 12.13 -7.85 0.79
CA ARG A 150 12.54 -9.21 0.49
C ARG A 150 11.47 -10.20 0.94
N ALA A 151 11.15 -11.17 0.08
CA ALA A 151 10.20 -12.24 0.36
C ALA A 151 10.91 -13.60 0.43
N LEU A 152 10.34 -14.49 1.22
CA LEU A 152 10.73 -15.90 1.22
C LEU A 152 10.06 -16.61 0.04
N PRO A 153 10.71 -17.59 -0.61
CA PRO A 153 10.08 -18.35 -1.70
C PRO A 153 8.74 -18.99 -1.32
N ARG A 154 8.55 -19.37 -0.04
CA ARG A 154 7.28 -19.93 0.47
C ARG A 154 6.09 -18.96 0.37
N GLU A 155 6.34 -17.65 0.37
CA GLU A 155 5.27 -16.64 0.22
C GLU A 155 4.60 -16.71 -1.16
N TRP A 156 5.25 -17.36 -2.14
CA TRP A 156 4.68 -17.66 -3.45
C TRP A 156 3.33 -18.39 -3.38
N VAL A 157 3.08 -19.16 -2.32
CA VAL A 157 1.80 -19.87 -2.14
C VAL A 157 0.59 -18.93 -2.19
N HIS A 158 0.76 -17.65 -1.81
CA HIS A 158 -0.31 -16.65 -1.83
C HIS A 158 -0.55 -16.01 -3.19
N PHE A 159 0.36 -16.22 -4.17
CA PHE A 159 0.34 -15.56 -5.47
C PHE A 159 0.22 -16.54 -6.64
N ARG A 160 0.64 -17.79 -6.46
CA ARG A 160 0.82 -18.77 -7.54
C ARG A 160 -0.44 -19.05 -8.35
N ASP A 161 -1.60 -19.04 -7.68
CA ASP A 161 -2.89 -19.34 -8.30
C ASP A 161 -3.39 -18.19 -9.20
N TYR A 162 -2.75 -17.02 -9.14
CA TYR A 162 -3.02 -15.87 -9.99
C TYR A 162 -1.99 -15.69 -11.13
N HIS A 163 -1.06 -16.63 -11.27
CA HIS A 163 -0.08 -16.59 -12.34
C HIS A 163 -0.58 -17.38 -13.56
N TYR A 164 -0.50 -16.78 -14.75
CA TYR A 164 -1.06 -17.35 -15.98
C TYR A 164 -0.30 -18.56 -16.56
N LYS A 165 0.85 -18.95 -15.99
CA LYS A 165 1.64 -20.11 -16.42
C LYS A 165 1.67 -21.18 -15.33
N ASP A 166 2.79 -21.92 -15.22
CA ASP A 166 3.03 -22.82 -14.11
C ASP A 166 2.98 -22.09 -12.74
N HIS A 167 2.55 -22.86 -11.74
CA HIS A 167 2.53 -22.45 -10.34
C HIS A 167 3.86 -22.79 -9.64
N SER A 168 4.87 -23.23 -10.38
CA SER A 168 6.18 -23.56 -9.83
C SER A 168 7.07 -22.31 -9.81
N LEU A 169 7.95 -22.26 -8.81
CA LEU A 169 8.91 -21.18 -8.66
C LEU A 169 10.30 -21.77 -8.57
N HIS A 170 11.24 -21.24 -9.35
CA HIS A 170 12.60 -21.75 -9.37
C HIS A 170 13.27 -21.60 -8.00
N THR A 171 13.95 -22.64 -7.52
CA THR A 171 14.55 -22.68 -6.17
C THR A 171 15.64 -21.64 -5.95
N ALA A 172 16.46 -21.39 -6.97
CA ALA A 172 17.48 -20.33 -6.96
C ALA A 172 16.92 -18.91 -7.21
N CYS A 173 15.60 -18.73 -7.29
CA CYS A 173 15.04 -17.42 -7.50
C CYS A 173 15.20 -16.55 -6.26
N MET A 174 15.12 -15.26 -6.50
CA MET A 174 15.08 -14.25 -5.48
C MET A 174 13.74 -13.52 -5.52
N ALA A 175 12.94 -13.63 -4.46
CA ALA A 175 11.59 -13.08 -4.36
C ALA A 175 11.47 -11.77 -3.56
N TYR A 176 10.56 -10.91 -3.99
CA TYR A 176 10.17 -9.66 -3.35
C TYR A 176 8.65 -9.59 -3.29
N VAL A 177 8.13 -8.93 -2.27
CA VAL A 177 6.70 -8.64 -2.12
C VAL A 177 6.51 -7.14 -1.96
N GLY A 178 5.50 -6.61 -2.64
CA GLY A 178 4.99 -5.26 -2.47
C GLY A 178 3.77 -5.27 -1.57
N LEU A 179 3.81 -4.42 -0.55
CA LEU A 179 2.74 -4.23 0.43
C LEU A 179 2.07 -2.87 0.19
N VAL A 180 0.73 -2.86 0.19
CA VAL A 180 -0.08 -1.64 0.23
C VAL A 180 -0.79 -1.65 1.57
N ASP A 181 -0.57 -0.61 2.38
CA ASP A 181 -1.11 -0.50 3.75
C ASP A 181 -0.85 -1.76 4.62
N GLY A 182 0.35 -2.33 4.49
CA GLY A 182 0.76 -3.55 5.19
C GLY A 182 0.20 -4.85 4.62
N GLN A 183 -0.70 -4.80 3.64
CA GLN A 183 -1.26 -5.97 2.97
C GLN A 183 -0.45 -6.35 1.72
N ALA A 184 -0.15 -7.63 1.56
CA ALA A 184 0.44 -8.17 0.34
C ALA A 184 -0.43 -7.86 -0.88
N ALA A 185 0.16 -7.20 -1.89
CA ALA A 185 -0.54 -6.73 -3.08
C ALA A 185 0.08 -7.28 -4.37
N CYS A 186 1.41 -7.36 -4.43
CA CYS A 186 2.12 -7.88 -5.59
C CYS A 186 3.40 -8.62 -5.21
N PHE A 187 3.87 -9.48 -6.12
CA PHE A 187 5.02 -10.34 -5.94
C PHE A 187 5.90 -10.29 -7.18
N LEU A 188 7.22 -10.29 -7.00
CA LEU A 188 8.19 -10.39 -8.08
C LEU A 188 9.30 -11.35 -7.69
N ALA A 189 9.62 -12.29 -8.58
CA ALA A 189 10.80 -13.12 -8.48
C ALA A 189 11.77 -12.79 -9.61
N MET A 190 13.06 -12.80 -9.30
CA MET A 190 14.16 -12.68 -10.26
C MET A 190 15.10 -13.88 -10.18
N ILE A 191 15.81 -14.19 -11.25
CA ILE A 191 16.80 -15.26 -11.29
C ILE A 191 18.11 -14.74 -11.86
N SER A 192 19.25 -15.28 -11.42
CA SER A 192 20.54 -14.97 -12.02
C SER A 192 20.71 -15.74 -13.33
N GLU A 193 21.12 -15.05 -14.38
CA GLU A 193 21.57 -15.66 -15.62
C GLU A 193 23.01 -16.17 -15.47
N LYS A 194 23.36 -17.23 -16.22
CA LYS A 194 24.72 -17.79 -16.21
C LYS A 194 25.75 -16.86 -16.85
N VAL A 195 25.31 -16.07 -17.83
CA VAL A 195 26.15 -15.14 -18.59
C VAL A 195 25.43 -13.80 -18.68
N ASN A 196 26.15 -12.72 -18.43
CA ASN A 196 25.64 -11.38 -18.72
C ASN A 196 25.76 -11.09 -20.22
N PHE A 197 24.76 -11.57 -20.98
CA PHE A 197 24.72 -11.38 -22.42
C PHE A 197 24.51 -9.90 -22.81
N VAL A 198 23.98 -9.06 -21.93
CA VAL A 198 23.82 -7.63 -22.19
C VAL A 198 25.19 -6.97 -22.22
N GLN A 199 25.96 -7.09 -21.13
CA GLN A 199 27.31 -6.52 -21.04
C GLN A 199 28.23 -7.07 -22.14
N LYS A 200 28.17 -8.40 -22.40
CA LYS A 200 28.98 -9.07 -23.43
C LYS A 200 28.74 -8.51 -24.84
N ASN A 201 27.50 -8.13 -25.17
CA ASN A 201 27.13 -7.70 -26.52
C ASN A 201 26.98 -6.18 -26.66
N ALA A 202 27.04 -5.42 -25.57
CA ALA A 202 26.74 -3.98 -25.54
C ALA A 202 27.57 -3.11 -26.49
N LEU A 203 28.76 -3.57 -26.91
CA LEU A 203 29.64 -2.84 -27.84
C LEU A 203 29.49 -3.28 -29.30
N ARG A 204 28.64 -4.27 -29.60
CA ARG A 204 28.36 -4.67 -30.98
C ARG A 204 27.47 -3.65 -31.69
N ALA A 205 27.64 -3.52 -33.00
CA ALA A 205 26.88 -2.55 -33.81
C ALA A 205 25.36 -2.80 -33.75
N ASP A 206 24.92 -4.07 -33.72
CA ASP A 206 23.50 -4.47 -33.62
C ASP A 206 22.87 -4.16 -32.25
N TRP A 207 23.67 -3.74 -31.26
CA TRP A 207 23.25 -3.36 -29.91
C TRP A 207 23.33 -1.85 -29.66
N ALA A 208 23.78 -1.06 -30.64
CA ALA A 208 23.98 0.38 -30.47
C ALA A 208 22.70 1.10 -29.98
N GLN A 209 21.52 0.66 -30.44
CA GLN A 209 20.22 1.21 -30.07
C GLN A 209 19.79 0.95 -28.63
N THR A 210 20.40 -0.01 -27.93
CA THR A 210 20.08 -0.32 -26.53
C THR A 210 20.62 0.76 -25.58
N CYS A 211 21.46 1.68 -26.06
CA CYS A 211 21.98 2.81 -25.27
C CYS A 211 22.62 2.40 -23.93
N TYR A 212 23.13 1.16 -23.85
CA TYR A 212 23.71 0.62 -22.61
C TYR A 212 24.95 1.43 -22.19
N PRO A 213 25.11 1.78 -20.90
CA PRO A 213 26.23 2.61 -20.45
C PRO A 213 27.60 2.03 -20.81
N ARG A 214 28.41 2.80 -21.54
CA ARG A 214 29.75 2.37 -22.00
C ARG A 214 30.70 2.08 -20.85
N THR A 215 30.56 2.80 -19.74
CA THR A 215 31.32 2.57 -18.50
C THR A 215 31.02 1.21 -17.89
N TRP A 216 29.79 0.72 -18.01
CA TRP A 216 29.42 -0.62 -17.56
C TRP A 216 29.90 -1.68 -18.54
N ALA A 217 29.82 -1.42 -19.84
CA ALA A 217 30.26 -2.35 -20.88
C ALA A 217 31.77 -2.66 -20.80
N LYS A 218 32.59 -1.63 -20.54
CA LYS A 218 34.05 -1.75 -20.38
C LYS A 218 34.51 -1.95 -18.93
N GLY A 219 33.58 -1.93 -17.99
CA GLY A 219 33.86 -1.95 -16.57
C GLY A 219 34.06 -3.35 -16.00
N LYS A 220 33.96 -3.45 -14.67
CA LYS A 220 34.01 -4.74 -13.96
C LYS A 220 32.88 -5.66 -14.43
N PRO A 221 33.08 -6.99 -14.45
CA PRO A 221 32.02 -7.94 -14.77
C PRO A 221 30.79 -7.74 -13.86
N ARG A 222 29.62 -7.61 -14.47
CA ARG A 222 28.33 -7.45 -13.77
C ARG A 222 27.55 -8.76 -13.89
N ARG A 223 26.92 -9.21 -12.81
CA ARG A 223 25.95 -10.32 -12.92
C ARG A 223 24.69 -9.81 -13.60
N LEU A 224 24.03 -10.67 -14.37
CA LEU A 224 22.75 -10.37 -14.98
C LEU A 224 21.64 -11.10 -14.25
N TYR A 225 20.64 -10.35 -13.80
CA TYR A 225 19.40 -10.88 -13.27
C TYR A 225 18.28 -10.68 -14.27
N ARG A 226 17.37 -11.64 -14.32
CA ARG A 226 16.18 -11.59 -15.17
C ARG A 226 14.93 -11.72 -14.32
N GLU A 227 13.93 -10.90 -14.62
CA GLU A 227 12.58 -11.09 -14.11
C GLU A 227 12.05 -12.49 -14.47
N HIS A 228 11.62 -13.23 -13.45
CA HIS A 228 11.19 -14.61 -13.56
C HIS A 228 9.67 -14.76 -13.47
N ARG A 229 9.06 -14.10 -12.47
CA ARG A 229 7.62 -14.08 -12.24
C ARG A 229 7.23 -12.71 -11.68
N THR A 230 6.11 -12.18 -12.12
CA THR A 230 5.48 -11.00 -11.52
C THR A 230 3.98 -11.24 -11.45
N VAL A 231 3.40 -11.02 -10.28
CA VAL A 231 1.97 -11.20 -10.01
C VAL A 231 1.47 -9.99 -9.25
N VAL A 232 0.28 -9.52 -9.62
CA VAL A 232 -0.50 -8.55 -8.83
C VAL A 232 -1.80 -9.23 -8.48
N LEU A 233 -2.14 -9.25 -7.19
CA LEU A 233 -3.40 -9.84 -6.74
C LEU A 233 -4.58 -9.10 -7.38
N PRO A 234 -5.70 -9.78 -7.70
CA PRO A 234 -6.82 -9.20 -8.43
C PRO A 234 -7.32 -7.88 -7.87
N ASP A 235 -7.43 -7.78 -6.53
CA ASP A 235 -7.89 -6.57 -5.83
C ASP A 235 -7.01 -5.33 -6.07
N PHE A 236 -5.77 -5.51 -6.55
CA PHE A 236 -4.79 -4.43 -6.76
C PHE A 236 -4.40 -4.24 -8.24
N GLN A 237 -5.07 -4.92 -9.16
CA GLN A 237 -4.79 -4.78 -10.58
C GLN A 237 -5.23 -3.42 -11.12
N GLY A 238 -4.60 -2.97 -12.21
CA GLY A 238 -4.88 -1.65 -12.82
C GLY A 238 -4.18 -0.46 -12.15
N MET A 239 -3.61 -0.62 -10.94
CA MET A 239 -2.99 0.48 -10.17
C MET A 239 -1.50 0.74 -10.48
N GLY A 240 -0.94 0.07 -11.48
CA GLY A 240 0.48 0.25 -11.84
C GLY A 240 1.50 -0.35 -10.86
N LEU A 241 1.07 -1.22 -9.93
CA LEU A 241 1.95 -1.80 -8.91
C LEU A 241 3.05 -2.71 -9.47
N ALA A 242 2.77 -3.49 -10.51
CA ALA A 242 3.78 -4.37 -11.14
C ALA A 242 4.95 -3.59 -11.76
N PRO A 243 4.72 -2.52 -12.56
CA PRO A 243 5.79 -1.61 -12.98
C PRO A 243 6.60 -1.04 -11.83
N LEU A 244 5.93 -0.52 -10.80
CA LEU A 244 6.59 0.12 -9.66
C LEU A 244 7.46 -0.87 -8.85
N LEU A 245 6.94 -2.08 -8.58
CA LEU A 245 7.69 -3.15 -7.94
C LEU A 245 8.93 -3.54 -8.76
N CYS A 246 8.76 -3.70 -10.08
CA CYS A 246 9.83 -4.10 -10.98
C CYS A 246 10.93 -3.04 -11.06
N ASP A 247 10.58 -1.75 -11.21
CA ASP A 247 11.57 -0.67 -11.20
C ASP A 247 12.32 -0.61 -9.86
N THR A 248 11.62 -0.82 -8.74
CA THR A 248 12.24 -0.85 -7.40
C THR A 248 13.25 -1.97 -7.27
N VAL A 249 12.90 -3.19 -7.71
CA VAL A 249 13.82 -4.33 -7.69
C VAL A 249 14.97 -4.15 -8.68
N ALA A 250 14.70 -3.62 -9.87
CA ALA A 250 15.73 -3.37 -10.87
C ALA A 250 16.73 -2.31 -10.41
N LEU A 251 16.26 -1.24 -9.75
CA LEU A 251 17.11 -0.21 -9.15
C LEU A 251 17.98 -0.80 -8.03
N HIS A 252 17.39 -1.65 -7.18
CA HIS A 252 18.17 -2.36 -6.15
C HIS A 252 19.27 -3.24 -6.75
N VAL A 253 19.00 -3.93 -7.87
CA VAL A 253 20.00 -4.72 -8.59
C VAL A 253 21.10 -3.83 -9.19
N LEU A 254 20.75 -2.67 -9.76
CA LEU A 254 21.74 -1.70 -10.25
C LEU A 254 22.62 -1.16 -9.13
N ASP A 255 22.05 -0.84 -7.96
CA ASP A 255 22.76 -0.35 -6.78
C ASP A 255 23.79 -1.38 -6.27
N LEU A 256 23.51 -2.68 -6.43
CA LEU A 256 24.45 -3.77 -6.15
C LEU A 256 25.55 -3.94 -7.21
N GLY A 257 25.56 -3.11 -8.26
CA GLY A 257 26.53 -3.19 -9.35
C GLY A 257 26.24 -4.32 -10.34
N HIS A 258 24.97 -4.71 -10.49
CA HIS A 258 24.52 -5.78 -11.39
C HIS A 258 23.51 -5.26 -12.41
N ASP A 259 23.20 -6.06 -13.43
CA ASP A 259 22.25 -5.70 -14.49
C ASP A 259 20.93 -6.42 -14.30
N PHE A 260 19.83 -5.78 -14.71
CA PHE A 260 18.49 -6.35 -14.63
C PHE A 260 17.79 -6.31 -15.98
N THR A 261 17.21 -7.43 -16.39
CA THR A 261 16.41 -7.55 -17.61
C THR A 261 15.00 -8.03 -17.31
N SER A 262 14.07 -7.63 -18.15
CA SER A 262 12.70 -8.10 -18.09
C SER A 262 12.21 -8.49 -19.48
N GLN A 263 11.43 -9.57 -19.51
CA GLN A 263 10.77 -10.06 -20.70
C GLN A 263 9.30 -10.34 -20.40
N THR A 264 8.41 -9.88 -21.27
CA THR A 264 6.98 -10.13 -21.14
C THR A 264 6.30 -10.18 -22.50
N VAL A 265 5.17 -10.87 -22.57
CA VAL A 265 4.25 -10.82 -23.73
C VAL A 265 3.07 -9.89 -23.46
N HIS A 266 2.92 -9.37 -22.23
CA HIS A 266 1.78 -8.57 -21.83
C HIS A 266 1.89 -7.15 -22.39
N PRO A 267 1.00 -6.71 -23.32
CA PRO A 267 1.17 -5.46 -24.05
C PRO A 267 1.28 -4.21 -23.18
N PHE A 268 0.45 -4.10 -22.13
CA PHE A 268 0.51 -2.95 -21.22
C PHE A 268 1.81 -2.90 -20.42
N TYR A 269 2.32 -4.06 -20.00
CA TYR A 269 3.49 -4.14 -19.14
C TYR A 269 4.78 -3.93 -19.94
N GLY A 270 4.81 -4.45 -21.16
CA GLY A 270 5.87 -4.18 -22.11
C GLY A 270 5.83 -2.75 -22.67
N GLY A 271 4.65 -2.26 -23.04
CA GLY A 271 4.44 -0.90 -23.54
C GLY A 271 4.79 0.17 -22.50
N TYR A 272 4.59 -0.11 -21.21
CA TYR A 272 5.13 0.72 -20.13
C TYR A 272 6.65 0.91 -20.25
N ARG A 273 7.40 -0.18 -20.49
CA ARG A 273 8.86 -0.13 -20.61
C ARG A 273 9.32 0.57 -21.88
N ASP A 274 8.58 0.44 -22.97
CA ASP A 274 8.89 1.19 -24.21
C ASP A 274 8.78 2.72 -24.02
N ARG A 275 7.91 3.18 -23.11
CA ARG A 275 7.73 4.61 -22.80
C ARG A 275 8.63 5.11 -21.67
N SER A 276 9.16 4.21 -20.86
CA SER A 276 9.91 4.59 -19.65
C SER A 276 11.36 4.97 -20.01
N PRO A 277 11.87 6.14 -19.56
CA PRO A 277 13.26 6.52 -19.82
C PRO A 277 14.28 5.60 -19.11
N PHE A 278 13.84 4.91 -18.05
CA PHE A 278 14.69 4.01 -17.26
C PHE A 278 14.93 2.62 -17.88
N TRP A 279 14.17 2.27 -18.93
CA TRP A 279 14.24 0.98 -19.60
C TRP A 279 14.71 1.17 -21.04
N GLN A 280 15.63 0.32 -21.48
CA GLN A 280 16.13 0.32 -22.85
C GLN A 280 15.76 -0.97 -23.56
N ALA A 281 15.27 -0.85 -24.79
CA ALA A 281 14.90 -1.99 -25.60
C ALA A 281 16.14 -2.82 -25.98
N LEU A 282 16.03 -4.14 -25.81
CA LEU A 282 17.03 -5.09 -26.31
C LEU A 282 16.80 -5.34 -27.82
N PRO A 283 17.79 -5.82 -28.59
CA PRO A 283 17.61 -6.06 -30.04
C PRO A 283 16.50 -7.05 -30.40
N SER A 284 16.12 -7.91 -29.46
CA SER A 284 14.99 -8.84 -29.60
C SER A 284 13.63 -8.25 -29.23
N ASN A 285 13.55 -6.97 -28.83
CA ASN A 285 12.28 -6.33 -28.49
C ASN A 285 11.35 -6.27 -29.71
N ARG A 286 10.15 -6.83 -29.59
CA ARG A 286 9.09 -6.83 -30.62
C ARG A 286 9.52 -7.35 -31.99
N LYS A 287 10.50 -8.27 -32.03
CA LYS A 287 10.92 -8.92 -33.28
C LYS A 287 10.10 -10.18 -33.54
N GLU A 288 9.78 -10.45 -34.80
CA GLU A 288 9.02 -11.64 -35.22
C GLU A 288 9.68 -12.93 -34.75
N TYR A 289 10.99 -13.08 -34.94
CA TYR A 289 11.76 -14.26 -34.50
C TYR A 289 11.75 -14.47 -32.98
N SER A 290 11.29 -13.49 -32.21
CA SER A 290 11.30 -13.50 -30.75
C SER A 290 9.91 -13.69 -30.13
N GLN A 291 8.88 -13.85 -30.97
CA GLN A 291 7.50 -14.06 -30.55
C GLN A 291 7.36 -15.30 -29.68
N ILE A 292 6.39 -15.24 -28.75
CA ILE A 292 6.03 -16.36 -27.89
C ILE A 292 4.54 -16.59 -28.08
N ASN A 293 4.17 -17.77 -28.57
CA ASN A 293 2.78 -18.14 -28.84
C ASN A 293 2.06 -17.10 -29.71
N GLY A 294 2.71 -16.64 -30.78
CA GLY A 294 2.19 -15.62 -31.71
C GLY A 294 2.19 -14.18 -31.18
N ASN A 295 2.48 -13.95 -29.90
CA ASN A 295 2.52 -12.61 -29.32
C ASN A 295 3.92 -12.01 -29.40
N PHE A 296 4.00 -10.71 -29.71
CA PHE A 296 5.27 -9.97 -29.65
C PHE A 296 5.82 -9.98 -28.23
N LYS A 297 7.07 -10.41 -28.11
CA LYS A 297 7.81 -10.36 -26.86
C LYS A 297 8.42 -8.97 -26.68
N PHE A 298 8.17 -8.39 -25.53
CA PHE A 298 8.83 -7.20 -25.03
C PHE A 298 10.06 -7.63 -24.26
N SER A 299 11.21 -7.02 -24.54
CA SER A 299 12.50 -7.38 -23.95
C SER A 299 13.33 -6.14 -23.70
N HIS A 300 13.61 -5.86 -22.42
CA HIS A 300 14.25 -4.61 -22.00
C HIS A 300 15.34 -4.87 -20.95
N VAL A 301 16.30 -3.96 -20.88
CA VAL A 301 17.27 -3.85 -19.78
C VAL A 301 16.99 -2.56 -19.01
N PHE A 302 17.08 -2.62 -17.68
CA PHE A 302 16.94 -1.44 -16.84
C PHE A 302 18.29 -0.72 -16.73
N VAL A 303 18.31 0.58 -17.03
CA VAL A 303 19.52 1.45 -16.94
C VAL A 303 19.37 2.56 -15.90
N GLY A 304 18.17 2.73 -15.34
CA GLY A 304 17.89 3.80 -14.38
C GLY A 304 18.12 5.18 -15.00
N ALA A 305 18.70 6.10 -14.23
CA ALA A 305 19.01 7.45 -14.69
C ALA A 305 20.37 7.57 -15.41
N VAL A 306 21.03 6.46 -15.76
CA VAL A 306 22.36 6.47 -16.36
C VAL A 306 22.27 6.48 -17.88
N ARG A 307 22.93 7.46 -18.51
CA ARG A 307 22.98 7.60 -19.97
C ARG A 307 24.06 6.71 -20.59
N GLN A 308 24.05 6.59 -21.91
CA GLN A 308 25.03 5.77 -22.65
C GLN A 308 26.49 6.19 -22.41
N ASN A 309 26.75 7.48 -22.17
CA ASN A 309 28.08 8.00 -21.83
C ASN A 309 28.56 7.58 -20.43
N GLY A 310 27.70 6.94 -19.63
CA GLY A 310 28.00 6.49 -18.28
C GLY A 310 27.74 7.52 -17.18
N LEU A 311 27.30 8.73 -17.54
CA LEU A 311 26.94 9.77 -16.58
C LEU A 311 25.47 9.64 -16.17
N THR A 312 25.21 9.93 -14.90
CA THR A 312 23.84 10.03 -14.37
C THR A 312 23.21 11.34 -14.83
N ASP A 313 21.99 11.26 -15.37
CA ASP A 313 21.17 12.41 -15.69
C ASP A 313 20.47 12.93 -14.43
N PRO A 314 20.75 14.16 -13.97
CA PRO A 314 20.17 14.69 -12.74
C PRO A 314 18.64 14.76 -12.77
N LYS A 315 18.04 15.07 -13.93
CA LYS A 315 16.58 15.20 -14.06
C LYS A 315 15.91 13.83 -13.97
N LEU A 316 16.43 12.85 -14.71
CA LEU A 316 15.93 11.47 -14.62
C LEU A 316 16.17 10.87 -13.24
N GLN A 317 17.27 11.22 -12.58
CA GLN A 317 17.55 10.77 -11.23
C GLN A 317 16.53 11.33 -10.23
N GLU A 318 16.15 12.60 -10.38
CA GLU A 318 15.11 13.21 -9.55
C GLU A 318 13.74 12.57 -9.80
N GLU A 319 13.34 12.37 -11.07
CA GLU A 319 12.11 11.65 -11.41
C GLU A 319 12.10 10.23 -10.82
N LEU A 320 13.24 9.54 -10.86
CA LEU A 320 13.39 8.21 -10.27
C LEU A 320 13.29 8.24 -8.73
N ASN A 321 13.85 9.25 -8.08
CA ASN A 321 13.81 9.43 -6.62
C ASN A 321 12.39 9.78 -6.12
N GLN A 322 11.65 10.58 -6.88
CA GLN A 322 10.24 10.89 -6.59
C GLN A 322 9.38 9.63 -6.65
N ARG A 323 9.69 8.76 -7.61
CA ARG A 323 8.99 7.49 -7.81
C ARG A 323 9.37 6.41 -6.81
N ILE A 324 10.64 6.33 -6.43
CA ILE A 324 11.20 5.27 -5.59
C ILE A 324 11.96 5.90 -4.42
N LYS A 325 11.30 6.00 -3.27
CA LYS A 325 11.92 6.49 -2.03
C LYS A 325 12.73 5.37 -1.38
N ARG A 326 14.05 5.57 -1.29
CA ARG A 326 14.96 4.66 -0.59
C ARG A 326 14.90 4.92 0.91
N ARG A 327 14.66 3.89 1.72
CA ARG A 327 15.03 3.93 3.14
C ARG A 327 16.49 3.52 3.24
N VAL A 328 17.38 4.45 3.57
CA VAL A 328 18.76 4.12 3.95
C VAL A 328 18.67 3.30 5.24
N PRO A 329 19.18 2.05 5.28
CA PRO A 329 19.21 1.28 6.52
C PRO A 329 19.99 2.06 7.58
N ARG A 330 19.42 2.22 8.79
CA ARG A 330 20.09 2.91 9.92
C ARG A 330 21.47 2.34 10.24
N SER A 331 21.78 1.12 9.82
CA SER A 331 23.07 0.45 10.03
C SER A 331 24.25 0.99 9.21
N MET A 332 24.02 1.93 8.27
CA MET A 332 25.10 2.58 7.49
C MET A 332 25.52 3.96 8.00
N CYS A 333 24.85 4.52 9.03
CA CYS A 333 25.40 5.64 9.81
C CYS A 333 26.37 5.10 10.86
N ARG A 334 27.55 4.62 10.44
CA ARG A 334 28.71 4.59 11.34
C ARG A 334 29.26 6.02 11.37
N SER A 335 28.98 6.70 12.47
CA SER A 335 29.58 7.95 12.85
C SER A 335 31.10 7.84 12.77
N THR A 336 31.71 8.57 11.84
CA THR A 336 33.05 9.14 12.06
C THR A 336 32.88 10.23 13.12
N GLY A 337 32.66 9.82 14.37
CA GLY A 337 32.78 10.69 15.53
C GLY A 337 34.27 10.84 15.81
N SER A 338 34.86 11.90 15.28
CA SER A 338 36.16 12.38 15.71
C SER A 338 36.13 12.60 17.22
N ILE A 339 37.05 11.95 17.90
CA ILE A 339 37.48 12.33 19.24
C ILE A 339 38.19 13.69 19.10
N SER A 340 37.66 14.69 19.77
CA SER A 340 38.38 15.89 20.25
C SER A 340 37.67 16.24 21.56
N GLU A 341 38.18 15.86 22.73
CA GLU A 341 39.24 16.56 23.48
C GLU A 341 39.12 18.09 23.38
N ALA A 342 38.27 18.67 24.23
CA ALA A 342 38.61 19.67 25.26
C ALA A 342 37.34 20.03 26.05
#